data_AF-A0A8T4FNX4-F1
#
_entry.id   AF-A0A8T4FNX4-F1
#
_cell.length_a   1.000
_cell.length_b   1.000
_cell.length_c   1.000
_cell.angle_alpha   90.00
_cell.angle_beta   90.00
_cell.angle_gamma   90.00
#
_symmetry.space_group_name_H-M   'P 1'
#
loop_
_entity.id
_entity.type
_entity.pdbx_description
1 polymer ?
#
loop_
_entity_poly.entity_id
_entity_poly.type
_entity_poly.pdbx_seq_one_letter_code
_entity_poly.pdbx_strand_id
1 'polypeptide(L)'
;MPPGVLIREGSTDILVPSDHSVHGPGSIKGSVFFNEQMAFNRDVSVMLLRALGRGLSVADAMAATGSRSVRIANEVPGTVVVANDISPDAVSYIDANIDLNALSNCVSSNRNMHSLFAEETFDYVDLDPFGSPVPFVQSAIRGCRRKGVLAVTATDTAPLAGAHAVKCRRRYQSEPVRGYMCHEGGLRILMCSLARELAKFDRGMRPLLSFYADHYFRTYIQIEEGAVAADSALSKLGYMEYDMETLERSVSSEKDA
;
A
#
# COMPACT_ATOMS: atom_id res chain seq x y z
N MET A 1 11.71 -0.02 26.12
CA MET A 1 11.20 0.97 25.16
C MET A 1 12.37 1.62 24.44
N PRO A 2 12.36 1.70 23.10
CA PRO A 2 13.34 2.45 22.33
C PRO A 2 13.25 3.96 22.61
N PRO A 3 14.32 4.74 22.36
CA PRO A 3 14.30 6.19 22.55
C PRO A 3 13.38 6.85 21.52
N GLY A 4 12.55 7.81 21.93
CA GLY A 4 11.61 8.43 21.02
C GLY A 4 10.76 9.50 21.67
N VAL A 5 9.82 10.02 20.90
CA VAL A 5 8.77 10.93 21.35
C VAL A 5 7.40 10.27 21.19
N LEU A 6 6.48 10.59 22.09
CA LEU A 6 5.10 10.15 21.98
C LEU A 6 4.30 11.15 21.16
N ILE A 7 3.58 10.65 20.18
CA ILE A 7 2.57 11.39 19.43
C ILE A 7 1.23 10.68 19.56
N ARG A 8 0.13 11.36 19.21
CA ARG A 8 -1.19 10.75 19.15
C ARG A 8 -1.78 10.92 17.75
N GLU A 9 -2.17 9.81 17.15
CA GLU A 9 -2.92 9.77 15.89
C GLU A 9 -4.25 9.05 16.11
N GLY A 10 -5.36 9.68 15.72
CA GLY A 10 -6.68 9.16 16.06
C GLY A 10 -6.84 9.02 17.57
N SER A 11 -7.18 7.81 18.02
CA SER A 11 -7.27 7.46 19.45
C SER A 11 -6.09 6.62 19.95
N THR A 12 -4.98 6.61 19.22
CA THR A 12 -3.84 5.71 19.47
C THR A 12 -2.58 6.51 19.80
N ASP A 13 -1.88 6.14 20.88
CA ASP A 13 -0.58 6.71 21.21
C ASP A 13 0.53 5.95 20.47
N ILE A 14 1.49 6.68 19.92
CA ILE A 14 2.55 6.11 19.09
C ILE A 14 3.88 6.69 19.54
N LEU A 15 4.77 5.83 20.03
CA LEU A 15 6.18 6.09 20.19
C LEU A 15 6.86 6.04 18.82
N VAL A 16 7.50 7.15 18.46
CA VAL A 16 8.24 7.31 17.21
C VAL A 16 9.65 7.81 17.50
N PRO A 17 10.64 7.55 16.62
CA PRO A 17 11.98 8.10 16.76
C PRO A 17 11.95 9.62 16.93
N SER A 18 12.80 10.19 17.78
CA SER A 18 12.83 11.65 18.00
C SER A 18 13.17 12.42 16.73
N ASP A 19 14.04 11.88 15.87
CA ASP A 19 14.30 12.40 14.53
C ASP A 19 13.48 11.60 13.51
N HIS A 20 12.39 12.20 13.03
CA HIS A 20 11.50 11.59 12.05
C HIS A 20 11.01 12.62 11.03
N SER A 21 10.35 12.17 9.97
CA SER A 21 9.85 13.06 8.93
C SER A 21 8.52 13.69 9.34
N VAL A 22 8.45 15.02 9.31
CA VAL A 22 7.23 15.79 9.58
C VAL A 22 6.60 16.32 8.28
N HIS A 23 7.43 16.59 7.26
CA HIS A 23 6.99 17.16 5.99
C HIS A 23 7.64 16.50 4.76
N GLY A 24 6.92 16.52 3.64
CA GLY A 24 7.36 16.04 2.33
C GLY A 24 7.38 14.52 2.17
N PRO A 25 7.94 14.02 1.06
CA PRO A 25 8.25 12.60 0.94
C PRO A 25 9.29 12.27 2.03
N GLY A 26 8.89 11.45 2.99
CA GLY A 26 9.73 11.13 4.13
C GLY A 26 11.02 10.45 3.70
N SER A 27 12.12 10.80 4.38
CA SER A 27 13.39 10.09 4.29
C SER A 27 13.67 9.36 5.60
N ILE A 28 14.45 8.28 5.52
CA ILE A 28 14.96 7.61 6.71
C ILE A 28 16.02 8.55 7.31
N LYS A 29 15.69 9.19 8.44
CA LYS A 29 16.58 10.11 9.18
C LYS A 29 17.23 9.48 10.42
N GLY A 30 16.67 8.36 10.91
CA GLY A 30 17.18 7.59 12.04
C GLY A 30 17.24 6.09 11.74
N SER A 31 17.22 5.26 12.78
CA SER A 31 17.25 3.78 12.64
C SER A 31 15.94 3.20 12.12
N VAL A 32 14.81 3.85 12.41
CA VAL A 32 13.47 3.43 12.01
C VAL A 32 12.76 4.61 11.36
N PHE A 33 11.94 4.32 10.35
CA PHE A 33 11.20 5.36 9.64
C PHE A 33 9.87 5.68 10.29
N PHE A 34 9.55 6.98 10.32
CA PHE A 34 8.20 7.44 10.55
C PHE A 34 7.98 8.76 9.79
N ASN A 35 6.76 8.92 9.26
CA ASN A 35 6.32 10.15 8.59
C ASN A 35 4.94 10.57 9.09
N GLU A 36 4.85 11.76 9.69
CA GLU A 36 3.59 12.34 10.17
C GLU A 36 2.63 12.67 9.02
N GLN A 37 3.12 13.02 7.82
CA GLN A 37 2.23 13.29 6.67
C GLN A 37 1.44 12.06 6.22
N MET A 38 1.88 10.85 6.57
CA MET A 38 1.17 9.62 6.26
C MET A 38 -0.02 9.37 7.20
N ALA A 39 -0.32 10.27 8.15
CA ALA A 39 -1.48 10.17 9.03
C ALA A 39 -2.79 10.04 8.24
N PHE A 40 -2.97 10.83 7.17
CA PHE A 40 -4.14 10.72 6.29
C PHE A 40 -4.26 9.34 5.64
N ASN A 41 -3.13 8.74 5.19
CA ASN A 41 -3.13 7.39 4.62
C ASN A 41 -3.60 6.35 5.66
N ARG A 42 -3.08 6.45 6.89
CA ARG A 42 -3.45 5.58 8.01
C ARG A 42 -4.91 5.75 8.41
N ASP A 43 -5.42 6.99 8.46
CA ASP A 43 -6.84 7.28 8.71
C ASP A 43 -7.75 6.59 7.70
N VAL A 44 -7.45 6.74 6.41
CA VAL A 44 -8.23 6.09 5.33
C VAL A 44 -8.20 4.57 5.45
N SER A 45 -7.09 4.00 5.90
CA SER A 45 -6.96 2.55 6.12
C SER A 45 -7.87 2.06 7.25
N VAL A 46 -7.87 2.76 8.39
CA VAL A 46 -8.78 2.49 9.52
C VAL A 46 -10.24 2.64 9.08
N MET A 47 -10.58 3.73 8.39
CA MET A 47 -11.94 3.98 7.90
C MET A 47 -12.43 2.89 6.94
N LEU A 48 -11.59 2.48 5.98
CA LEU A 48 -11.92 1.41 5.04
C LEU A 48 -12.16 0.08 5.76
N LEU A 49 -11.27 -0.29 6.68
CA LEU A 49 -11.41 -1.53 7.46
C LEU A 49 -12.66 -1.54 8.34
N ARG A 50 -13.01 -0.41 8.97
CA ARG A 50 -14.27 -0.26 9.71
C ARG A 50 -15.48 -0.40 8.80
N ALA A 51 -15.44 0.17 7.59
CA ALA A 51 -16.53 0.08 6.62
C ALA A 51 -16.75 -1.34 6.08
N LEU A 52 -15.72 -2.21 6.09
CA LEU A 52 -15.88 -3.63 5.75
C LEU A 52 -16.69 -4.40 6.79
N GLY A 53 -16.82 -3.88 8.02
CA GLY A 53 -17.78 -4.35 9.03
C GLY A 53 -17.59 -5.80 9.49
N ARG A 54 -16.39 -6.37 9.34
CA ARG A 54 -16.09 -7.75 9.75
C ARG A 54 -14.74 -7.84 10.45
N GLY A 55 -14.57 -8.85 11.31
CA GLY A 55 -13.26 -9.21 11.84
C GLY A 55 -12.35 -9.72 10.73
N LEU A 56 -11.09 -9.30 10.75
CA LEU A 56 -10.10 -9.55 9.71
C LEU A 56 -8.76 -9.92 10.34
N SER A 57 -8.09 -10.93 9.81
CA SER A 57 -6.65 -11.04 10.03
C SER A 57 -5.93 -10.11 9.05
N VAL A 58 -5.10 -9.21 9.59
CA VAL A 58 -4.43 -8.12 8.89
C VAL A 58 -2.92 -8.39 8.93
N ALA A 59 -2.24 -8.24 7.79
CA ALA A 59 -0.79 -8.16 7.75
C ALA A 59 -0.36 -6.78 7.28
N ASP A 60 0.42 -6.09 8.12
CA ASP A 60 1.20 -4.91 7.75
C ASP A 60 2.62 -5.39 7.39
N ALA A 61 2.93 -5.45 6.10
CA ALA A 61 4.12 -6.17 5.61
C ALA A 61 5.44 -5.49 5.94
N MET A 62 5.43 -4.16 6.08
CA MET A 62 6.59 -3.28 6.22
C MET A 62 6.26 -2.18 7.24
N ALA A 63 6.02 -2.61 8.47
CA ALA A 63 5.34 -1.84 9.50
C ALA A 63 6.15 -0.65 10.06
N ALA A 64 7.47 -0.64 9.90
CA ALA A 64 8.37 0.33 10.52
C ALA A 64 8.10 0.50 12.03
N THR A 65 7.62 1.65 12.49
CA THR A 65 7.26 1.83 13.91
C THR A 65 6.03 1.04 14.36
N GLY A 66 5.30 0.41 13.44
CA GLY A 66 4.02 -0.23 13.70
C GLY A 66 2.84 0.73 13.76
N SER A 67 3.03 2.02 13.47
CA SER A 67 2.00 3.07 13.57
C SER A 67 0.66 2.67 12.92
N ARG A 68 0.70 2.13 11.70
CA ARG A 68 -0.48 1.62 11.00
C ARG A 68 -1.07 0.39 11.72
N SER A 69 -0.23 -0.57 12.06
CA SER A 69 -0.63 -1.81 12.74
C SER A 69 -1.36 -1.56 14.06
N VAL A 70 -0.78 -0.74 14.95
CA VAL A 70 -1.35 -0.47 16.27
C VAL A 70 -2.63 0.36 16.17
N ARG A 71 -2.71 1.28 15.21
CA ARG A 71 -3.95 2.01 14.92
C ARG A 71 -5.06 1.09 14.44
N ILE A 72 -4.77 0.16 13.53
CA ILE A 72 -5.76 -0.82 13.07
C ILE A 72 -6.24 -1.68 14.25
N ALA A 73 -5.31 -2.22 15.04
CA ALA A 73 -5.63 -3.07 16.18
C ALA A 73 -6.47 -2.34 17.26
N ASN A 74 -6.18 -1.07 17.53
CA ASN A 74 -6.89 -0.26 18.51
C ASN A 74 -8.25 0.26 18.00
N GLU A 75 -8.29 0.73 16.75
CA GLU A 75 -9.42 1.51 16.21
C GLU A 75 -10.40 0.67 15.38
N VAL A 76 -10.05 -0.58 15.01
CA VAL A 76 -10.89 -1.48 14.21
C VAL A 76 -11.25 -2.74 15.00
N PRO A 77 -12.45 -2.80 15.62
CA PRO A 77 -12.88 -3.93 16.44
C PRO A 77 -12.86 -5.27 15.69
N GLY A 78 -12.42 -6.32 16.38
CA GLY A 78 -12.42 -7.70 15.86
C GLY A 78 -11.32 -8.01 14.85
N THR A 79 -10.36 -7.11 14.65
CA THR A 79 -9.16 -7.38 13.83
C THR A 79 -8.07 -8.04 14.66
N VAL A 80 -7.28 -8.90 14.01
CA VAL A 80 -6.03 -9.44 14.55
C VAL A 80 -4.91 -9.03 13.58
N VAL A 81 -3.88 -8.37 14.09
CA VAL A 81 -2.86 -7.70 13.28
C VAL A 81 -1.50 -8.36 13.47
N VAL A 82 -0.83 -8.69 12.37
CA VAL A 82 0.59 -9.02 12.32
C VAL A 82 1.35 -7.82 11.78
N ALA A 83 2.15 -7.21 12.63
CA ALA A 83 3.01 -6.07 12.32
C ALA A 83 4.41 -6.56 11.96
N ASN A 84 4.70 -6.68 10.67
CA ASN A 84 5.96 -7.27 10.20
C ASN A 84 6.96 -6.20 9.75
N ASP A 85 8.21 -6.32 10.15
CA ASP A 85 9.32 -5.56 9.56
C ASP A 85 10.60 -6.41 9.52
N ILE A 86 11.45 -6.19 8.52
CA ILE A 86 12.74 -6.89 8.42
C ILE A 86 13.77 -6.34 9.40
N SER A 87 13.63 -5.07 9.81
CA SER A 87 14.53 -4.43 10.74
C SER A 87 14.21 -4.84 12.19
N PRO A 88 15.17 -5.40 12.94
CA PRO A 88 14.97 -5.69 14.36
C PRO A 88 14.77 -4.41 15.19
N ASP A 89 15.36 -3.29 14.76
CA ASP A 89 15.13 -1.99 15.41
C ASP A 89 13.66 -1.57 15.27
N ALA A 90 13.06 -1.76 14.09
CA ALA A 90 11.65 -1.48 13.85
C ALA A 90 10.75 -2.31 14.77
N VAL A 91 11.05 -3.60 14.92
CA VAL A 91 10.31 -4.52 15.81
C VAL A 91 10.32 -4.03 17.26
N SER A 92 11.42 -3.45 17.75
CA SER A 92 11.47 -2.88 19.10
C SER A 92 10.49 -1.70 19.30
N TYR A 93 10.21 -0.92 18.25
CA TYR A 93 9.17 0.12 18.30
C TYR A 93 7.77 -0.47 18.18
N ILE A 94 7.59 -1.50 17.35
CA ILE A 94 6.31 -2.21 17.22
C ILE A 94 5.90 -2.77 18.58
N ASP A 95 6.78 -3.52 19.26
CA ASP A 95 6.52 -4.09 20.59
C ASP A 95 6.18 -3.01 21.61
N ALA A 96 6.98 -1.93 21.66
CA ALA A 96 6.72 -0.82 22.57
C ALA A 96 5.37 -0.14 22.30
N ASN A 97 4.96 -0.01 21.04
CA ASN A 97 3.68 0.57 20.66
C ASN A 97 2.48 -0.35 20.95
N ILE A 98 2.66 -1.67 20.82
CA ILE A 98 1.68 -2.67 21.23
C ILE A 98 1.44 -2.57 22.75
N ASP A 99 2.54 -2.58 23.53
CA ASP A 99 2.49 -2.50 25.00
C ASP A 99 1.88 -1.19 25.49
N LEU A 100 2.26 -0.06 24.87
CA LEU A 100 1.79 1.29 25.22
C LEU A 100 0.26 1.41 25.16
N ASN A 101 -0.36 0.71 24.20
CA ASN A 101 -1.81 0.72 23.99
C ASN A 101 -2.51 -0.53 24.56
N ALA A 102 -1.78 -1.37 25.31
CA ALA A 102 -2.28 -2.62 25.90
C ALA A 102 -2.99 -3.54 24.89
N LEU A 103 -2.45 -3.66 23.68
CA LEU A 103 -3.08 -4.38 22.58
C LEU A 103 -2.80 -5.88 22.66
N SER A 104 -3.84 -6.70 22.82
CA SER A 104 -3.75 -8.16 22.83
C SER A 104 -4.00 -8.80 21.46
N ASN A 105 -4.44 -8.00 20.49
CA ASN A 105 -4.81 -8.41 19.14
C ASN A 105 -3.80 -7.94 18.06
N CYS A 106 -2.61 -7.51 18.47
CA CYS A 106 -1.52 -7.13 17.59
C CYS A 106 -0.24 -7.86 18.03
N VAL A 107 0.48 -8.45 17.07
CA VAL A 107 1.75 -9.13 17.34
C VAL A 107 2.82 -8.62 16.38
N SER A 108 4.04 -8.45 16.87
CA SER A 108 5.18 -8.11 16.03
C SER A 108 5.74 -9.35 15.33
N SER A 109 6.36 -9.14 14.16
CA SER A 109 7.05 -10.19 13.41
C SER A 109 8.33 -9.61 12.81
N ASN A 110 9.47 -10.25 13.04
CA ASN A 110 10.74 -9.90 12.41
C ASN A 110 11.09 -10.88 11.29
N ARG A 111 10.38 -10.80 10.16
CA ARG A 111 10.56 -11.74 9.04
C ARG A 111 10.74 -11.01 7.72
N ASN A 112 11.42 -11.67 6.79
CA ASN A 112 11.31 -11.29 5.39
C ASN A 112 9.87 -11.49 4.93
N MET A 113 9.23 -10.44 4.41
CA MET A 113 7.81 -10.51 4.00
C MET A 113 7.52 -11.58 2.95
N HIS A 114 8.50 -11.93 2.10
CA HIS A 114 8.34 -12.99 1.12
C HIS A 114 8.19 -14.36 1.79
N SER A 115 8.92 -14.61 2.89
CA SER A 115 8.78 -15.82 3.69
C SER A 115 7.48 -15.84 4.47
N LEU A 116 7.11 -14.71 5.10
CA LEU A 116 5.83 -14.58 5.81
C LEU A 116 4.65 -14.94 4.90
N PHE A 117 4.59 -14.35 3.71
CA PHE A 117 3.50 -14.58 2.76
C PHE A 117 3.58 -15.89 1.97
N ALA A 118 4.65 -16.66 2.13
CA ALA A 118 4.71 -18.04 1.62
C ALA A 118 4.07 -19.04 2.60
N GLU A 119 4.08 -18.73 3.89
CA GLU A 119 3.63 -19.62 4.97
C GLU A 119 2.27 -19.23 5.52
N GLU A 120 1.92 -17.95 5.48
CA GLU A 120 0.71 -17.41 6.09
C GLU A 120 -0.11 -16.59 5.08
N THR A 121 -1.43 -16.53 5.32
CA THR A 121 -2.35 -15.74 4.51
C THR A 121 -3.30 -14.92 5.38
N PHE A 122 -3.69 -13.75 4.88
CA PHE A 122 -4.43 -12.73 5.60
C PHE A 122 -5.65 -12.24 4.79
N ASP A 123 -6.70 -11.77 5.48
CA ASP A 123 -7.87 -11.18 4.85
C ASP A 123 -7.60 -9.77 4.31
N TYR A 124 -6.61 -9.09 4.89
CA TYR A 124 -6.12 -7.79 4.45
C TYR A 124 -4.58 -7.80 4.49
N VAL A 125 -3.95 -7.40 3.38
CA VAL A 125 -2.50 -7.23 3.28
C VAL A 125 -2.20 -5.78 2.92
N ASP A 126 -1.42 -5.10 3.75
CA ASP A 126 -0.90 -3.77 3.50
C ASP A 126 0.55 -3.86 2.97
N LEU A 127 0.77 -3.27 1.80
CA LEU A 127 2.08 -3.14 1.19
C LEU A 127 2.43 -1.65 1.03
N ASP A 128 3.23 -1.13 1.96
CA ASP A 128 3.61 0.29 2.05
C ASP A 128 5.15 0.50 2.01
N PRO A 129 5.82 0.17 0.88
CA PRO A 129 7.26 0.27 0.78
C PRO A 129 7.75 1.69 0.50
N PHE A 130 9.05 1.88 0.71
CA PHE A 130 9.77 3.00 0.12
C PHE A 130 9.93 2.83 -1.39
N GLY A 131 9.41 3.80 -2.14
CA GLY A 131 9.42 3.83 -3.59
C GLY A 131 8.35 2.93 -4.21
N SER A 132 8.78 1.92 -4.95
CA SER A 132 7.86 1.09 -5.76
C SER A 132 7.44 -0.17 -5.03
N PRO A 133 6.16 -0.54 -5.10
CA PRO A 133 5.68 -1.81 -4.58
C PRO A 133 5.97 -3.01 -5.48
N VAL A 134 6.31 -2.79 -6.76
CA VAL A 134 6.43 -3.84 -7.79
C VAL A 134 7.24 -5.07 -7.33
N PRO A 135 8.42 -4.94 -6.67
CA PRO A 135 9.21 -6.11 -6.24
C PRO A 135 8.47 -7.03 -5.25
N PHE A 136 7.46 -6.52 -4.56
CA PHE A 136 6.79 -7.18 -3.44
C PHE A 136 5.38 -7.66 -3.79
N VAL A 137 4.79 -7.18 -4.89
CA VAL A 137 3.40 -7.41 -5.28
C VAL A 137 3.06 -8.90 -5.35
N GLN A 138 3.89 -9.72 -6.01
CA GLN A 138 3.58 -11.15 -6.17
C GLN A 138 3.52 -11.90 -4.84
N SER A 139 4.39 -11.57 -3.88
CA SER A 139 4.31 -12.16 -2.54
C SER A 139 3.09 -11.65 -1.78
N ALA A 140 2.77 -10.36 -1.88
CA ALA A 140 1.57 -9.81 -1.25
C ALA A 140 0.28 -10.44 -1.80
N ILE A 141 0.23 -10.75 -3.11
CA ILE A 141 -0.87 -11.50 -3.73
C ILE A 141 -1.01 -12.89 -3.10
N ARG A 142 0.11 -13.62 -2.92
CA ARG A 142 0.11 -14.96 -2.28
C ARG A 142 -0.32 -14.90 -0.82
N GLY A 143 0.15 -13.90 -0.09
CA GLY A 143 -0.22 -13.65 1.31
C GLY A 143 -1.65 -13.17 1.50
N CYS A 144 -2.35 -12.77 0.43
CA CYS A 144 -3.74 -12.33 0.51
C CYS A 144 -4.70 -13.48 0.20
N ARG A 145 -5.66 -13.71 1.10
CA ARG A 145 -6.68 -14.76 0.98
C ARG A 145 -7.61 -14.50 -0.21
N ARG A 146 -8.34 -15.56 -0.56
CA ARG A 146 -9.47 -15.49 -1.50
C ARG A 146 -10.46 -14.43 -1.03
N LYS A 147 -10.85 -13.50 -1.91
CA LYS A 147 -11.74 -12.36 -1.57
C LYS A 147 -11.16 -11.39 -0.52
N GLY A 148 -9.87 -11.52 -0.20
CA GLY A 148 -9.14 -10.60 0.66
C GLY A 148 -8.92 -9.24 -0.01
N VAL A 149 -8.46 -8.29 0.77
CA VAL A 149 -8.14 -6.93 0.33
C VAL A 149 -6.64 -6.76 0.28
N LEU A 150 -6.12 -6.32 -0.86
CA LEU A 150 -4.74 -5.90 -1.00
C LEU A 150 -4.72 -4.37 -1.06
N ALA A 151 -4.03 -3.76 -0.11
CA ALA A 151 -3.80 -2.32 -0.05
C ALA A 151 -2.35 -2.04 -0.42
N VAL A 152 -2.13 -1.18 -1.41
CA VAL A 152 -0.81 -0.93 -2.00
C VAL A 152 -0.54 0.56 -2.04
N THR A 153 0.57 0.98 -1.45
CA THR A 153 1.13 2.32 -1.63
C THR A 153 2.28 2.28 -2.64
N ALA A 154 2.36 3.31 -3.49
CA ALA A 154 3.57 3.62 -4.25
C ALA A 154 4.00 5.05 -3.96
N THR A 155 5.19 5.22 -3.40
CA THR A 155 5.80 6.55 -3.14
C THR A 155 6.78 6.96 -4.24
N ASP A 156 7.06 6.10 -5.24
CA ASP A 156 7.83 6.48 -6.43
C ASP A 156 6.99 7.23 -7.48
N THR A 157 6.55 8.43 -7.10
CA THR A 157 5.67 9.26 -7.92
C THR A 157 6.30 9.75 -9.21
N ALA A 158 7.59 10.08 -9.21
CA ALA A 158 8.28 10.62 -10.39
C ALA A 158 8.22 9.70 -11.63
N PRO A 159 8.41 8.36 -11.52
CA PRO A 159 8.10 7.42 -12.58
C PRO A 159 6.63 7.47 -13.03
N LEU A 160 5.69 7.28 -12.10
CA LEU A 160 4.26 7.12 -12.40
C LEU A 160 3.63 8.39 -12.99
N ALA A 161 4.09 9.58 -12.57
CA ALA A 161 3.69 10.88 -13.09
C ALA A 161 4.49 11.33 -14.34
N GLY A 162 5.33 10.46 -14.90
CA GLY A 162 6.01 10.68 -16.18
C GLY A 162 7.27 11.55 -16.16
N ALA A 163 7.69 12.08 -15.01
CA ALA A 163 8.97 12.77 -14.87
C ALA A 163 10.17 11.85 -15.16
N HIS A 164 10.03 10.54 -14.88
CA HIS A 164 11.03 9.51 -15.19
C HIS A 164 10.42 8.37 -16.03
N ALA A 165 9.98 8.69 -17.25
CA ALA A 165 9.29 7.75 -18.14
C ALA A 165 10.03 6.42 -18.38
N VAL A 166 11.35 6.46 -18.58
CA VAL A 166 12.16 5.23 -18.76
C VAL A 166 12.06 4.31 -17.53
N LYS A 167 12.06 4.88 -16.32
CA LYS A 167 11.91 4.11 -15.08
C LYS A 167 10.49 3.56 -14.93
N CYS A 168 9.48 4.30 -15.37
CA CYS A 168 8.10 3.84 -15.42
C CYS A 168 7.95 2.63 -16.36
N ARG A 169 8.45 2.74 -17.60
CA ARG A 169 8.48 1.63 -18.56
C ARG A 169 9.15 0.37 -18.00
N ARG A 170 10.28 0.51 -17.30
CA ARG A 170 10.97 -0.63 -16.69
C ARG A 170 10.21 -1.28 -15.55
N ARG A 171 9.62 -0.50 -14.63
CA ARG A 171 8.97 -1.02 -13.41
C ARG A 171 7.53 -1.45 -13.65
N TYR A 172 6.77 -0.61 -14.33
CA TYR A 172 5.34 -0.75 -14.50
C TYR A 172 4.95 -1.21 -15.90
N GLN A 173 5.89 -1.35 -16.84
CA GLN A 173 5.61 -1.79 -18.22
C GLN A 173 4.45 -1.00 -18.86
N SER A 174 4.47 0.31 -18.68
CA SER A 174 3.46 1.26 -19.16
C SER A 174 4.13 2.57 -19.56
N GLU A 175 3.49 3.30 -20.47
CA GLU A 175 3.90 4.66 -20.83
C GLU A 175 3.15 5.66 -19.94
N PRO A 176 3.85 6.49 -19.14
CA PRO A 176 3.20 7.47 -18.30
C PRO A 176 2.80 8.74 -19.04
N VAL A 177 1.73 9.36 -18.56
CA VAL A 177 1.26 10.66 -19.06
C VAL A 177 1.80 11.77 -18.16
N ARG A 178 2.24 12.88 -18.77
CA ARG A 178 2.71 14.09 -18.06
C ARG A 178 1.62 15.17 -18.05
N GLY A 179 1.87 16.22 -17.26
CA GLY A 179 0.97 17.37 -17.18
C GLY A 179 -0.17 17.14 -16.19
N TYR A 180 -1.33 17.78 -16.43
CA TYR A 180 -2.42 17.83 -15.46
C TYR A 180 -3.03 16.48 -15.10
N MET A 181 -2.98 15.50 -16.02
CA MET A 181 -3.53 14.16 -15.79
C MET A 181 -2.52 13.16 -15.19
N CYS A 182 -1.29 13.61 -14.88
CA CYS A 182 -0.22 12.69 -14.50
C CYS A 182 -0.49 11.89 -13.22
N HIS A 183 -1.21 12.46 -12.25
CA HIS A 183 -1.53 11.75 -11.01
C HIS A 183 -2.58 10.66 -11.25
N GLU A 184 -3.67 10.97 -11.95
CA GLU A 184 -4.66 9.93 -12.27
C GLU A 184 -4.07 8.87 -13.22
N GLY A 185 -3.29 9.29 -14.22
CA GLY A 185 -2.58 8.39 -15.12
C GLY A 185 -1.61 7.46 -14.37
N GLY A 186 -0.83 8.00 -13.43
CA GLY A 186 0.06 7.22 -12.57
C GLY A 186 -0.70 6.22 -11.68
N LEU A 187 -1.81 6.65 -11.08
CA LEU A 187 -2.66 5.77 -10.26
C LEU A 187 -3.25 4.62 -11.10
N ARG A 188 -3.72 4.92 -12.32
CA ARG A 188 -4.21 3.90 -13.27
C ARG A 188 -3.10 2.95 -13.70
N ILE A 189 -1.88 3.44 -13.94
CA ILE A 189 -0.72 2.59 -14.26
C ILE A 189 -0.40 1.64 -13.11
N LEU A 190 -0.42 2.12 -11.86
CA LEU A 190 -0.26 1.26 -10.69
C LEU A 190 -1.32 0.14 -10.67
N MET A 191 -2.58 0.50 -10.88
CA MET A 191 -3.68 -0.48 -10.96
C MET A 191 -3.51 -1.46 -12.14
N CYS A 192 -3.10 -0.99 -13.32
CA CYS A 192 -2.81 -1.84 -14.48
C CYS A 192 -1.68 -2.83 -14.18
N SER A 193 -0.66 -2.41 -13.41
CA SER A 193 0.41 -3.31 -12.96
C SER A 193 -0.14 -4.38 -12.02
N LEU A 194 -0.99 -4.02 -11.04
CA LEU A 194 -1.59 -4.98 -10.11
C LEU A 194 -2.51 -5.98 -10.83
N ALA A 195 -3.34 -5.52 -11.77
CA ALA A 195 -4.21 -6.39 -12.56
C ALA A 195 -3.42 -7.45 -13.33
N ARG A 196 -2.33 -7.03 -13.98
CA ARG A 196 -1.44 -7.95 -14.72
C ARG A 196 -0.71 -8.92 -13.81
N GLU A 197 -0.27 -8.49 -12.62
CA GLU A 197 0.36 -9.41 -11.66
C GLU A 197 -0.63 -10.41 -11.09
N LEU A 198 -1.86 -10.00 -10.76
CA LEU A 198 -2.91 -10.89 -10.27
C LEU A 198 -3.33 -11.94 -11.29
N ALA A 199 -3.44 -11.55 -12.58
CA ALA A 199 -3.86 -12.46 -13.63
C ALA A 199 -2.93 -13.68 -13.79
N LYS A 200 -1.63 -13.54 -13.45
CA LYS A 200 -0.65 -14.65 -13.44
C LYS A 200 -0.99 -15.75 -12.41
N PHE A 201 -1.90 -15.47 -11.49
CA PHE A 201 -2.40 -16.38 -10.45
C PHE A 201 -3.85 -16.79 -10.68
N ASP A 202 -4.41 -16.59 -11.87
CA ASP A 202 -5.84 -16.77 -12.18
C ASP A 202 -6.75 -15.99 -11.22
N ARG A 203 -6.33 -14.76 -10.89
CA ARG A 203 -7.07 -13.84 -10.02
C ARG A 203 -7.35 -12.53 -10.74
N GLY A 204 -8.55 -12.01 -10.55
CA GLY A 204 -8.95 -10.66 -10.91
C GLY A 204 -8.86 -9.70 -9.73
N MET A 205 -9.29 -8.47 -9.97
CA MET A 205 -9.43 -7.47 -8.91
C MET A 205 -10.66 -6.58 -9.13
N ARG A 206 -11.25 -6.19 -8.00
CA ARG A 206 -12.23 -5.12 -7.93
C ARG A 206 -11.68 -3.95 -7.13
N PRO A 207 -11.42 -2.79 -7.75
CA PRO A 207 -11.02 -1.58 -7.03
C PRO A 207 -12.10 -1.18 -6.01
N LEU A 208 -11.69 -0.93 -4.77
CA LEU A 208 -12.56 -0.45 -3.68
C LEU A 208 -12.39 1.06 -3.49
N LEU A 209 -11.14 1.51 -3.45
CA LEU A 209 -10.77 2.91 -3.29
C LEU A 209 -9.37 3.11 -3.87
N SER A 210 -9.18 4.16 -4.66
CA SER A 210 -7.87 4.52 -5.20
C SER A 210 -7.73 6.04 -5.19
N PHE A 211 -6.58 6.55 -4.76
CA PHE A 211 -6.32 7.99 -4.75
C PHE A 211 -4.83 8.30 -4.85
N TYR A 212 -4.56 9.54 -5.24
CA TYR A 212 -3.28 10.20 -5.05
C TYR A 212 -3.44 11.25 -3.95
N ALA A 213 -2.51 11.31 -3.02
CA ALA A 213 -2.46 12.35 -2.01
C ALA A 213 -0.99 12.70 -1.72
N ASP A 214 -0.70 13.99 -1.60
CA ASP A 214 0.62 14.56 -1.33
C ASP A 214 1.70 14.08 -2.30
N HIS A 215 2.37 12.97 -1.96
CA HIS A 215 3.49 12.38 -2.68
C HIS A 215 3.41 10.85 -2.76
N TYR A 216 2.21 10.29 -2.76
CA TYR A 216 2.02 8.85 -2.93
C TYR A 216 0.72 8.51 -3.67
N PHE A 217 0.75 7.34 -4.32
CA PHE A 217 -0.44 6.68 -4.85
C PHE A 217 -0.87 5.59 -3.88
N ARG A 218 -2.17 5.46 -3.65
CA ARG A 218 -2.75 4.43 -2.79
C ARG A 218 -3.90 3.76 -3.51
N THR A 219 -3.96 2.44 -3.47
CA THR A 219 -5.10 1.67 -3.98
C THR A 219 -5.43 0.52 -3.05
N TYR A 220 -6.73 0.29 -2.87
CA TYR A 220 -7.32 -0.83 -2.16
C TYR A 220 -8.12 -1.62 -3.18
N ILE A 221 -7.75 -2.87 -3.37
CA ILE A 221 -8.43 -3.78 -4.29
C ILE A 221 -8.91 -5.00 -3.53
N GLN A 222 -10.08 -5.51 -3.88
CA GLN A 222 -10.51 -6.84 -3.46
C GLN A 222 -10.09 -7.86 -4.51
N ILE A 223 -9.51 -8.97 -4.08
CA ILE A 223 -9.18 -10.10 -4.96
C ILE A 223 -10.46 -10.79 -5.41
N GLU A 224 -10.57 -11.05 -6.71
CA GLU A 224 -11.60 -11.90 -7.30
C GLU A 224 -10.97 -13.19 -7.83
N GLU A 225 -11.60 -14.33 -7.60
CA GLU A 225 -11.00 -15.64 -7.87
C GLU A 225 -11.45 -16.23 -9.21
N GLY A 226 -10.51 -16.89 -9.90
CA GLY A 226 -10.76 -17.65 -11.11
C GLY A 226 -10.32 -16.92 -12.38
N ALA A 227 -9.95 -17.70 -13.40
CA ALA A 227 -9.49 -17.20 -14.69
C ALA A 227 -10.47 -16.21 -15.33
N VAL A 228 -11.79 -16.44 -15.21
CA VAL A 228 -12.81 -15.51 -15.72
C VAL A 228 -12.72 -14.12 -15.08
N ALA A 229 -12.41 -14.06 -13.78
CA ALA A 229 -12.22 -12.79 -13.09
C ALA A 229 -10.90 -12.12 -13.53
N ALA A 230 -9.85 -12.91 -13.76
CA ALA A 230 -8.59 -12.42 -14.32
C ALA A 230 -8.80 -11.81 -15.72
N ASP A 231 -9.46 -12.53 -16.62
CA ASP A 231 -9.78 -12.09 -17.98
C ASP A 231 -10.64 -10.81 -17.96
N SER A 232 -11.64 -10.76 -17.07
CA SER A 232 -12.48 -9.56 -16.89
C SER A 232 -11.71 -8.36 -16.34
N ALA A 233 -10.70 -8.57 -15.50
CA ALA A 233 -9.84 -7.49 -15.03
C ALA A 233 -8.90 -7.00 -16.15
N LEU A 234 -8.32 -7.92 -16.92
CA LEU A 234 -7.45 -7.61 -18.06
C LEU A 234 -8.21 -6.91 -19.19
N SER A 235 -9.47 -7.26 -19.44
CA SER A 235 -10.29 -6.64 -20.49
C SER A 235 -10.64 -5.17 -20.22
N LYS A 236 -10.43 -4.69 -18.98
CA LYS A 236 -10.64 -3.29 -18.58
C LYS A 236 -9.38 -2.43 -18.75
N LEU A 237 -8.26 -3.04 -19.09
CA LEU A 237 -7.02 -2.32 -19.38
C LEU A 237 -7.11 -1.67 -20.76
N GLY A 238 -6.43 -0.53 -20.91
CA GLY A 238 -6.42 0.23 -22.16
C GLY A 238 -5.38 1.33 -22.13
N TYR A 239 -5.44 2.18 -23.15
CA TYR A 239 -4.53 3.30 -23.37
C TYR A 239 -5.31 4.62 -23.33
N MET A 240 -4.57 5.70 -23.09
CA MET A 240 -5.09 7.05 -23.12
C MET A 240 -4.12 7.90 -23.93
N GLU A 241 -4.64 8.62 -24.92
CA GLU A 241 -3.92 9.72 -25.54
C GLU A 241 -4.32 11.02 -24.87
N TYR A 242 -3.36 11.92 -24.72
CA TYR A 242 -3.58 13.20 -24.08
C TYR A 242 -2.69 14.25 -24.71
N ASP A 243 -3.32 15.25 -25.32
CA ASP A 243 -2.64 16.43 -25.85
C ASP A 243 -2.55 17.48 -24.72
N MET A 244 -1.32 17.87 -24.37
CA MET A 244 -1.09 18.83 -23.28
C MET A 244 -1.37 20.28 -23.68
N GLU A 245 -1.40 20.59 -24.98
CA GLU A 245 -1.67 21.94 -25.51
C GLU A 245 -3.18 22.17 -25.62
N THR A 246 -3.93 21.21 -26.16
CA THR A 246 -5.38 21.33 -26.37
C THR A 246 -6.21 20.81 -25.21
N LEU A 247 -5.62 19.99 -24.33
CA LEU A 247 -6.28 19.23 -23.26
C LEU A 247 -7.26 18.15 -23.76
N GLU A 248 -7.26 17.87 -25.05
CA GLU A 248 -8.05 16.78 -25.63
C GLU A 248 -7.51 15.43 -25.16
N ARG A 249 -8.43 14.49 -24.96
CA ARG A 249 -8.11 13.12 -24.54
C ARG A 249 -9.00 12.10 -25.22
N SER A 250 -8.41 10.96 -25.55
CA SER A 250 -9.10 9.79 -26.07
C SER A 250 -8.71 8.55 -25.25
N VAL A 251 -9.51 7.49 -25.34
CA VAL A 251 -9.21 6.19 -24.73
C VAL A 251 -9.41 5.10 -25.76
N SER A 252 -8.56 4.08 -25.71
CA SER A 252 -8.57 2.96 -26.65
C SER A 252 -8.21 1.65 -25.95
N SER A 253 -8.68 0.53 -26.48
CA SER A 253 -8.20 -0.80 -26.05
C SER A 253 -6.87 -1.19 -26.71
N GLU A 254 -6.51 -0.54 -27.81
CA GLU A 254 -5.31 -0.79 -28.61
C GLU A 254 -4.42 0.45 -28.61
N LYS A 255 -3.11 0.23 -28.55
CA LYS A 255 -2.13 1.31 -28.33
C LYS A 255 -2.09 2.36 -29.44
N ASP A 256 -2.38 1.94 -30.68
CA ASP A 256 -2.18 2.74 -31.89
C ASP A 256 -3.50 2.89 -32.71
N ALA A 257 -4.65 2.86 -32.03
CA ALA A 257 -5.99 2.92 -32.64
C ALA A 257 -6.59 4.33 -32.67
#